data_AF-A0A4Q5LL53-F1
#
_entry.id   AF-A0A4Q5LL53-F1
#
_cell.length_a   1.000
_cell.length_b   1.000
_cell.length_c   1.000
_cell.angle_alpha   90.00
_cell.angle_beta   90.00
_cell.angle_gamma   90.00
#
_symmetry.space_group_name_H-M   'P 1'
#
loop_
_entity.id
_entity.type
_entity.pdbx_description
1 polymer ?
#
loop_
_entity_poly.entity_id
_entity_poly.type
_entity_poly.pdbx_seq_one_letter_code
_entity_poly.pdbx_strand_id
1 'polypeptide(L)'
;MRSRLLFPHRFKLLGWLLALPGFVLGYQVVYNDYNIPGFELVLREKSSLFLSASENFTNELALTMVITGLLLIAFSKQKTEDELTAKMRLNALYWSILVNFCWYGVLVVFAVINTIVHITSIGSIVSFASDNLTFTVYNLFMPLVILIVRFYYLLYKNKEEYEIKPLRFLSYKPYRILGIILSVGLFTGLIIANLAGVDENKLSVAYLLPLVMLLWVYSKEKEEDEYINTIRLNAMQIAVYVNYAILLIGNFAVYGLGFLYVLVFNLATIPTIFLIVFHYRLYKIRQEDSERSRLNLNLL
;
A
#
# COMPACT_ATOMS: atom_id res chain seq x y z
N MET A 1 -22.88 -2.47 -11.11
CA MET A 1 -22.21 -1.21 -10.70
C MET A 1 -21.15 -0.80 -11.73
N ARG A 2 -21.20 0.42 -12.27
CA ARG A 2 -20.23 0.88 -13.30
C ARG A 2 -18.82 1.08 -12.71
N SER A 3 -17.81 0.48 -13.35
CA SER A 3 -16.38 0.64 -13.01
C SER A 3 -15.92 2.09 -13.20
N ARG A 4 -15.82 2.89 -12.14
CA ARG A 4 -15.50 4.33 -12.30
C ARG A 4 -14.01 4.66 -12.37
N LEU A 5 -13.11 3.77 -11.92
CA LEU A 5 -11.68 4.07 -11.77
C LEU A 5 -10.77 3.05 -12.48
N LEU A 6 -11.01 2.76 -13.76
CA LEU A 6 -10.14 1.90 -14.57
C LEU A 6 -9.66 2.64 -15.82
N PHE A 7 -8.40 2.40 -16.19
CA PHE A 7 -7.82 2.95 -17.41
C PHE A 7 -8.30 2.21 -18.66
N PRO A 8 -8.33 2.86 -19.84
CA PRO A 8 -8.62 2.20 -21.11
C PRO A 8 -7.66 1.05 -21.39
N HIS A 9 -8.11 0.03 -22.14
CA HIS A 9 -7.33 -1.18 -22.42
C HIS A 9 -5.92 -0.90 -22.99
N ARG A 10 -5.77 0.14 -23.81
CA ARG A 10 -4.50 0.51 -24.46
C ARG A 10 -3.39 0.88 -23.47
N PHE A 11 -3.74 1.37 -22.28
CA PHE A 11 -2.78 1.77 -21.25
C PHE A 11 -2.03 0.58 -20.65
N LYS A 12 -2.54 -0.65 -20.82
CA LYS A 12 -1.86 -1.86 -20.37
C LYS A 12 -0.51 -2.05 -21.08
N LEU A 13 -0.46 -1.74 -22.38
CA LEU A 13 0.77 -1.84 -23.16
C LEU A 13 1.81 -0.81 -22.70
N LEU A 14 1.38 0.42 -22.45
CA LEU A 14 2.22 1.46 -21.84
C LEU A 14 2.73 1.02 -20.46
N GLY A 15 1.87 0.36 -19.67
CA GLY A 15 2.25 -0.17 -18.37
C GLY A 15 3.41 -1.16 -18.43
N TRP A 16 3.38 -2.11 -19.38
CA TRP A 16 4.49 -3.05 -19.60
C TRP A 16 5.76 -2.36 -20.13
N LEU A 17 5.59 -1.40 -21.04
CA LEU A 17 6.69 -0.62 -21.60
C LEU A 17 7.38 0.27 -20.56
N LEU A 18 6.68 0.66 -19.49
CA LEU A 18 7.27 1.40 -18.36
C LEU A 18 7.82 0.47 -17.29
N ALA A 19 7.05 -0.54 -16.86
CA ALA A 19 7.42 -1.40 -15.74
C ALA A 19 8.69 -2.21 -16.03
N LEU A 20 8.82 -2.82 -17.23
CA LEU A 20 9.97 -3.69 -17.52
C LEU A 20 11.29 -2.91 -17.56
N PRO A 21 11.44 -1.81 -18.32
CA PRO A 21 12.66 -1.01 -18.26
C PRO A 21 12.86 -0.35 -16.89
N GLY A 22 11.77 0.02 -16.20
CA GLY A 22 11.85 0.54 -14.83
C GLY A 22 12.46 -0.47 -13.85
N PHE A 23 12.07 -1.76 -13.92
CA PHE A 23 12.69 -2.81 -13.11
C PHE A 23 14.15 -3.05 -13.47
N VAL A 24 14.50 -3.03 -14.77
CA VAL A 24 15.89 -3.15 -15.22
C VAL A 24 16.73 -1.99 -14.69
N LEU A 25 16.23 -0.75 -14.82
CA LEU A 25 16.91 0.44 -14.33
C LEU A 25 17.03 0.41 -12.80
N GLY A 26 15.96 0.07 -12.08
CA GLY A 26 15.97 -0.06 -10.63
C GLY A 26 16.96 -1.12 -10.14
N TYR A 27 17.08 -2.25 -10.83
CA TYR A 27 18.11 -3.25 -10.56
C TYR A 27 19.52 -2.69 -10.75
N GLN A 28 19.76 -1.98 -11.85
CA GLN A 28 21.07 -1.35 -12.11
C GLN A 28 21.44 -0.30 -11.06
N VAL A 29 20.47 0.53 -10.66
CA VAL A 29 20.65 1.55 -9.62
C VAL A 29 21.00 0.90 -8.27
N VAL A 30 20.26 -0.13 -7.86
CA VAL A 30 20.39 -0.73 -6.52
C VAL A 30 21.64 -1.61 -6.39
N TYR A 31 22.02 -2.35 -7.44
CA TYR A 31 23.08 -3.36 -7.33
C TYR A 31 24.39 -2.97 -8.00
N ASN A 32 24.37 -2.05 -8.95
CA ASN A 32 25.54 -1.65 -9.73
C ASN A 32 25.87 -0.16 -9.58
N ASP A 33 25.24 0.54 -8.62
CA ASP A 33 25.37 1.98 -8.37
C ASP A 33 25.24 2.82 -9.65
N TYR A 34 24.39 2.35 -10.58
CA TYR A 34 24.28 2.94 -11.90
C TYR A 34 23.51 4.27 -11.84
N ASN A 35 24.12 5.31 -12.41
CA ASN A 35 23.53 6.62 -12.62
C ASN A 35 23.59 6.98 -14.10
N ILE A 36 22.50 7.50 -14.66
CA ILE A 36 22.47 7.97 -16.04
C ILE A 36 23.40 9.19 -16.16
N PRO A 37 24.42 9.14 -17.04
CA PRO A 37 25.33 10.27 -17.23
C PRO A 37 24.57 11.51 -17.71
N GLY A 38 24.80 12.65 -17.06
CA GLY A 38 24.14 13.91 -17.40
C GLY A 38 22.70 14.05 -16.92
N PHE A 39 22.16 13.07 -16.18
CA PHE A 39 20.83 13.15 -15.56
C PHE A 39 20.90 13.71 -14.13
N GLU A 40 21.67 14.78 -13.98
CA GLU A 40 21.86 15.50 -12.71
C GLU A 40 21.25 16.88 -12.80
N LEU A 41 20.56 17.29 -11.74
CA LEU A 41 20.04 18.66 -11.61
C LEU A 41 20.75 19.35 -10.45
N VAL A 42 21.22 20.57 -10.70
CA VAL A 42 21.78 21.44 -9.66
C VAL A 42 20.62 22.03 -8.87
N LEU A 43 20.41 21.52 -7.66
CA LEU A 43 19.33 21.94 -6.77
C LEU A 43 19.79 23.03 -5.78
N ARG A 44 21.10 23.18 -5.58
CA ARG A 44 21.69 24.13 -4.62
C ARG A 44 23.01 24.72 -5.13
N GLU A 45 23.32 25.92 -4.66
CA GLU A 45 24.59 26.60 -4.98
C GLU A 45 25.82 25.96 -4.29
N LYS A 46 25.63 25.37 -3.10
CA LYS A 46 26.69 24.70 -2.33
C LYS A 46 26.20 23.39 -1.75
N SER A 47 27.10 22.41 -1.72
CA SER A 47 26.91 21.16 -0.98
C SER A 47 27.00 21.43 0.53
N SER A 48 26.11 20.80 1.30
CA SER A 48 26.23 20.67 2.74
C SER A 48 26.71 19.26 3.10
N LEU A 49 27.02 19.01 4.38
CA LEU A 49 27.48 17.70 4.87
C LEU A 49 26.56 16.52 4.51
N PHE A 50 25.28 16.78 4.29
CA PHE A 50 24.27 15.74 4.06
C PHE A 50 23.45 15.94 2.77
N LEU A 51 23.72 17.00 2.00
CA LEU A 51 22.95 17.34 0.80
C LEU A 51 23.91 17.81 -0.30
N SER A 52 23.87 17.14 -1.44
CA SER A 52 24.69 17.53 -2.58
C SER A 52 24.12 18.77 -3.27
N ALA A 53 25.00 19.47 -4.00
CA ALA A 53 24.62 20.59 -4.86
C ALA A 53 23.92 20.10 -6.13
N SER A 54 24.43 19.00 -6.71
CA SER A 54 23.79 18.25 -7.79
C SER A 54 23.31 16.89 -7.28
N GLU A 55 22.10 16.50 -7.67
CA GLU A 55 21.51 15.20 -7.36
C GLU A 55 21.17 14.50 -8.68
N ASN A 56 21.42 13.19 -8.75
CA ASN A 56 21.10 12.37 -9.92
C ASN A 56 19.70 11.77 -9.76
N PHE A 57 18.85 11.94 -10.77
CA PHE A 57 17.43 11.57 -10.70
C PHE A 57 17.13 10.14 -11.18
N THR A 58 18.16 9.33 -11.40
CA THR A 58 18.01 7.99 -12.00
C THR A 58 17.16 7.07 -11.13
N ASN A 59 17.30 7.15 -9.80
CA ASN A 59 16.51 6.35 -8.87
C ASN A 59 15.04 6.78 -8.86
N GLU A 60 14.78 8.08 -8.84
CA GLU A 60 13.45 8.69 -8.89
C GLU A 60 12.73 8.31 -10.18
N LEU A 61 13.46 8.31 -11.30
CA LEU A 61 12.96 7.85 -12.60
C LEU A 61 12.63 6.36 -12.55
N ALA A 62 13.53 5.52 -12.04
CA ALA A 62 13.31 4.08 -11.93
C ALA A 62 12.07 3.76 -11.09
N LEU A 63 11.93 4.35 -9.89
CA LEU A 63 10.77 4.17 -9.03
C LEU A 63 9.49 4.65 -9.72
N THR A 64 9.53 5.80 -10.38
CA THR A 64 8.38 6.34 -11.12
C THR A 64 7.95 5.39 -12.23
N MET A 65 8.88 4.88 -13.03
CA MET A 65 8.60 3.92 -14.12
C MET A 65 7.99 2.62 -13.58
N VAL A 66 8.52 2.07 -12.49
CA VAL A 66 7.98 0.85 -11.86
C VAL A 66 6.58 1.07 -11.33
N ILE A 67 6.36 2.09 -10.49
CA ILE A 67 5.07 2.31 -9.84
C ILE A 67 3.99 2.69 -10.85
N THR A 68 4.28 3.63 -11.75
CA THR A 68 3.32 4.03 -12.80
C THR A 68 3.05 2.87 -13.76
N GLY A 69 4.08 2.13 -14.17
CA GLY A 69 3.94 0.96 -15.03
C GLY A 69 3.04 -0.10 -14.42
N LEU A 70 3.28 -0.48 -13.16
CA LEU A 70 2.48 -1.46 -12.44
C LEU A 70 1.03 -0.98 -12.20
N LEU A 71 0.82 0.28 -11.85
CA LEU A 71 -0.53 0.86 -11.72
C LEU A 71 -1.31 0.75 -13.04
N LEU A 72 -0.68 1.10 -14.16
CA LEU A 72 -1.29 0.97 -15.48
C LEU A 72 -1.61 -0.49 -15.82
N ILE A 73 -0.71 -1.44 -15.54
CA ILE A 73 -0.98 -2.87 -15.77
C ILE A 73 -2.16 -3.34 -14.92
N ALA A 74 -2.14 -3.01 -13.62
CA ALA A 74 -3.11 -3.47 -12.64
C ALA A 74 -4.52 -2.94 -12.90
N PHE A 75 -4.65 -1.66 -13.23
CA PHE A 75 -5.94 -0.97 -13.33
C PHE A 75 -6.41 -0.69 -14.77
N SER A 76 -5.74 -1.21 -15.79
CA SER A 76 -6.25 -1.18 -17.17
C SER A 76 -7.34 -2.23 -17.40
N LYS A 77 -8.38 -1.85 -18.14
CA LYS A 77 -9.47 -2.74 -18.55
C LYS A 77 -8.96 -3.92 -19.39
N GLN A 78 -9.63 -5.06 -19.26
CA GLN A 78 -9.54 -6.15 -20.23
C GLN A 78 -10.29 -5.78 -21.53
N LYS A 79 -10.08 -6.55 -22.60
CA LYS A 79 -10.75 -6.31 -23.90
C LYS A 79 -12.27 -6.33 -23.75
N THR A 80 -12.77 -7.29 -22.98
CA THR A 80 -14.16 -7.40 -22.52
C THR A 80 -14.15 -7.29 -21.01
N GLU A 81 -14.62 -6.16 -20.47
CA GLU A 81 -14.67 -5.89 -19.03
C GLU A 81 -16.12 -5.91 -18.58
N ASP A 82 -16.51 -6.93 -17.81
CA ASP A 82 -17.81 -7.04 -17.16
C ASP A 82 -17.73 -6.69 -15.67
N GLU A 83 -18.88 -6.70 -14.99
CA GLU A 83 -18.94 -6.37 -13.56
C GLU A 83 -18.19 -7.38 -12.69
N LEU A 84 -18.21 -8.66 -13.09
CA LEU A 84 -17.51 -9.75 -12.41
C LEU A 84 -16.00 -9.52 -12.45
N THR A 85 -15.44 -9.21 -13.63
CA THR A 85 -14.01 -8.93 -13.82
C THR A 85 -13.56 -7.72 -13.01
N ALA A 86 -14.38 -6.67 -12.98
CA ALA A 86 -14.11 -5.50 -12.15
C ALA A 86 -14.10 -5.86 -10.65
N LYS A 87 -15.07 -6.65 -10.17
CA LYS A 87 -15.14 -7.10 -8.77
C LYS A 87 -14.00 -8.05 -8.42
N MET A 88 -13.59 -8.94 -9.33
CA MET A 88 -12.42 -9.82 -9.16
C MET A 88 -11.14 -9.02 -8.99
N ARG A 89 -10.94 -7.96 -9.78
CA ARG A 89 -9.77 -7.07 -9.66
C ARG A 89 -9.72 -6.42 -8.29
N LEU A 90 -10.84 -5.87 -7.81
CA LEU A 90 -10.91 -5.23 -6.51
C LEU A 90 -10.70 -6.22 -5.36
N ASN A 91 -11.27 -7.42 -5.47
CA ASN A 91 -11.05 -8.50 -4.50
C ASN A 91 -9.57 -8.91 -4.47
N ALA A 92 -8.94 -9.07 -5.64
CA ALA A 92 -7.51 -9.34 -5.75
C ALA A 92 -6.66 -8.23 -5.15
N LEU A 93 -7.08 -6.97 -5.27
CA LEU A 93 -6.38 -5.82 -4.66
C LEU A 93 -6.47 -5.86 -3.15
N TYR A 94 -7.67 -6.06 -2.62
CA TYR A 94 -7.83 -6.19 -1.17
C TYR A 94 -7.00 -7.36 -0.64
N TRP A 95 -7.00 -8.50 -1.33
CA TRP A 95 -6.19 -9.65 -0.97
C TRP A 95 -4.68 -9.37 -1.08
N SER A 96 -4.22 -8.63 -2.08
CA SER A 96 -2.80 -8.34 -2.27
C SER A 96 -2.22 -7.51 -1.13
N ILE A 97 -2.99 -6.55 -0.63
CA ILE A 97 -2.62 -5.74 0.54
C ILE A 97 -2.48 -6.63 1.77
N LEU A 98 -3.44 -7.53 2.03
CA LEU A 98 -3.36 -8.47 3.15
C LEU A 98 -2.09 -9.31 3.06
N VAL A 99 -1.83 -9.93 1.91
CA VAL A 99 -0.70 -10.85 1.75
C VAL A 99 0.63 -10.13 1.84
N ASN A 100 0.76 -8.95 1.22
CA ASN A 100 1.97 -8.14 1.31
C ASN A 100 2.33 -7.85 2.77
N PHE A 101 1.36 -7.42 3.56
CA PHE A 101 1.62 -7.08 4.94
C PHE A 101 1.68 -8.30 5.88
N CYS A 102 1.01 -9.41 5.58
CA CYS A 102 1.25 -10.67 6.30
C CYS A 102 2.70 -11.14 6.09
N TRP A 103 3.18 -11.08 4.84
CA TRP A 103 4.58 -11.37 4.52
C TRP A 103 5.53 -10.44 5.26
N TYR A 104 5.23 -9.14 5.28
CA TYR A 104 5.97 -8.17 6.08
C TYR A 104 6.03 -8.55 7.56
N GLY A 105 4.88 -8.87 8.17
CA GLY A 105 4.80 -9.24 9.58
C GLY A 105 5.61 -10.49 9.91
N VAL A 106 5.60 -11.48 9.02
CA VAL A 106 6.45 -12.67 9.14
C VAL A 106 7.93 -12.29 9.16
N LEU A 107 8.36 -11.40 8.26
CA LEU A 107 9.76 -10.95 8.21
C LEU A 107 10.16 -10.14 9.44
N VAL A 108 9.28 -9.28 9.96
CA VAL A 108 9.54 -8.56 11.22
C VAL A 108 9.72 -9.54 12.38
N VAL A 109 8.89 -10.57 12.49
CA VAL A 109 9.02 -11.61 13.52
C VAL A 109 10.34 -12.38 13.36
N PHE A 110 10.71 -12.76 12.14
CA PHE A 110 12.00 -13.41 11.87
C PHE A 110 13.19 -12.51 12.24
N ALA A 111 13.12 -11.22 11.92
CA ALA A 111 14.16 -10.25 12.29
C ALA A 111 14.33 -10.18 13.82
N VAL A 112 13.23 -10.10 14.56
CA VAL A 112 13.22 -10.09 16.04
C VAL A 112 13.74 -11.40 16.63
N ILE A 113 13.38 -12.55 16.07
CA ILE A 113 13.90 -13.84 16.56
C ILE A 113 15.41 -13.92 16.37
N ASN A 114 15.93 -13.43 15.24
CA ASN A 114 17.35 -13.53 14.98
C ASN A 114 18.22 -12.60 15.83
N THR A 115 17.69 -11.44 16.28
CA THR A 115 18.43 -10.61 17.25
C THR A 115 18.62 -11.34 18.59
N ILE A 116 17.80 -12.36 18.88
CA ILE A 116 17.87 -13.16 20.10
C ILE A 116 18.69 -14.44 19.89
N VAL A 117 18.50 -15.13 18.76
CA VAL A 117 19.01 -16.50 18.55
C VAL A 117 20.32 -16.53 17.73
N HIS A 118 20.64 -15.47 16.99
CA HIS A 118 21.85 -15.36 16.15
C HIS A 118 22.09 -16.59 15.24
N ILE A 119 21.09 -16.96 14.43
CA ILE A 119 21.16 -18.15 13.57
C ILE A 119 22.02 -17.85 12.34
N THR A 120 23.25 -18.37 12.32
CA THR A 120 24.22 -18.16 11.23
C THR A 120 23.80 -18.80 9.90
N SER A 121 23.08 -19.93 9.92
CA SER A 121 22.67 -20.67 8.71
C SER A 121 21.58 -19.99 7.86
N ILE A 122 20.92 -18.96 8.40
CA ILE A 122 19.86 -18.19 7.71
C ILE A 122 20.33 -16.73 7.49
N GLY A 123 21.63 -16.48 7.68
CA GLY A 123 22.21 -15.13 7.73
C GLY A 123 21.85 -14.24 6.53
N SER A 124 21.71 -14.78 5.32
CA SER A 124 21.38 -14.01 4.10
C SER A 124 19.91 -13.56 4.04
N ILE A 125 18.97 -14.41 4.47
CA ILE A 125 17.54 -14.05 4.51
C ILE A 125 17.30 -13.10 5.68
N VAL A 126 18.00 -13.32 6.78
CA VAL A 126 17.86 -12.44 7.93
C VAL A 126 18.56 -11.10 7.72
N SER A 127 19.72 -11.05 7.06
CA SER A 127 20.36 -9.78 6.74
C SER A 127 19.45 -8.91 5.87
N PHE A 128 18.79 -9.52 4.89
CA PHE A 128 17.76 -8.87 4.07
C PHE A 128 16.56 -8.38 4.90
N ALA A 129 16.07 -9.19 5.85
CA ALA A 129 14.96 -8.81 6.71
C ALA A 129 15.35 -7.76 7.77
N SER A 130 16.63 -7.71 8.17
CA SER A 130 17.15 -6.79 9.18
C SER A 130 17.48 -5.40 8.61
N ASP A 131 17.71 -5.31 7.31
CA ASP A 131 17.81 -4.03 6.62
C ASP A 131 16.41 -3.46 6.37
N ASN A 132 15.94 -2.66 7.33
CA ASN A 132 14.65 -2.00 7.31
C ASN A 132 14.43 -1.17 6.04
N LEU A 133 15.49 -0.60 5.45
CA LEU A 133 15.39 0.30 4.31
C LEU A 133 15.15 -0.50 3.03
N THR A 134 15.96 -1.53 2.78
CA THR A 134 15.79 -2.44 1.66
C THR A 134 14.39 -3.03 1.66
N PHE A 135 13.93 -3.54 2.81
CA PHE A 135 12.59 -4.10 2.93
C PHE A 135 11.48 -3.07 2.62
N THR A 136 11.61 -1.84 3.12
CA THR A 136 10.63 -0.77 2.89
C THR A 136 10.50 -0.44 1.40
N VAL A 137 11.61 -0.43 0.66
CA VAL A 137 11.60 -0.21 -0.79
C VAL A 137 10.83 -1.29 -1.53
N TYR A 138 11.00 -2.57 -1.16
CA TYR A 138 10.20 -3.66 -1.76
C TYR A 138 8.70 -3.51 -1.48
N ASN A 139 8.33 -3.06 -0.28
CA ASN A 139 6.93 -2.84 0.09
C ASN A 139 6.22 -1.85 -0.84
N LEU A 140 6.94 -0.90 -1.44
CA LEU A 140 6.36 0.09 -2.35
C LEU A 140 5.66 -0.57 -3.54
N PHE A 141 6.27 -1.57 -4.19
CA PHE A 141 5.72 -2.13 -5.43
C PHE A 141 5.12 -3.53 -5.28
N MET A 142 5.49 -4.28 -4.23
CA MET A 142 5.03 -5.66 -4.02
C MET A 142 3.50 -5.81 -3.97
N PRO A 143 2.72 -4.92 -3.33
CA PRO A 143 1.26 -4.98 -3.37
C PRO A 143 0.66 -4.99 -4.78
N LEU A 144 1.26 -4.22 -5.71
CA LEU A 144 0.82 -4.14 -7.10
C LEU A 144 1.21 -5.39 -7.87
N VAL A 145 2.42 -5.93 -7.64
CA VAL A 145 2.86 -7.19 -8.25
C VAL A 145 1.93 -8.34 -7.80
N ILE A 146 1.68 -8.47 -6.51
CA ILE A 146 0.79 -9.51 -5.96
C ILE A 146 -0.64 -9.34 -6.52
N LEU A 147 -1.14 -8.11 -6.63
CA LEU A 147 -2.42 -7.80 -7.28
C LEU A 147 -2.46 -8.34 -8.70
N ILE A 148 -1.47 -7.97 -9.53
CA ILE A 148 -1.41 -8.38 -10.93
C ILE A 148 -1.40 -9.89 -11.05
N VAL A 149 -0.50 -10.57 -10.32
CA VAL A 149 -0.39 -12.03 -10.33
C VAL A 149 -1.71 -12.68 -9.90
N ARG A 150 -2.30 -12.23 -8.79
CA ARG A 150 -3.55 -12.78 -8.27
C ARG A 150 -4.71 -12.57 -9.22
N PHE A 151 -4.82 -11.39 -9.84
CA PHE A 151 -5.87 -11.06 -10.78
C PHE A 151 -5.81 -11.93 -12.03
N TYR A 152 -4.61 -12.10 -12.63
CA TYR A 152 -4.45 -12.98 -13.80
C TYR A 152 -4.65 -14.46 -13.46
N TYR A 153 -4.22 -14.90 -12.28
CA TYR A 153 -4.52 -16.24 -11.79
C TYR A 153 -6.03 -16.49 -11.69
N LEU A 154 -6.77 -15.53 -11.12
CA LEU A 154 -8.23 -15.63 -11.01
C LEU A 154 -8.91 -15.62 -12.39
N LEU A 155 -8.45 -14.80 -13.33
CA LEU A 155 -8.95 -14.80 -14.71
C LEU A 155 -8.69 -16.13 -15.43
N TYR A 156 -7.57 -16.79 -15.17
CA TYR A 156 -7.26 -18.09 -15.76
C TYR A 156 -8.13 -19.19 -15.17
N LYS A 157 -8.32 -19.19 -13.85
CA LYS A 157 -9.06 -20.23 -13.13
C LYS A 157 -10.58 -20.10 -13.28
N ASN A 158 -11.12 -18.89 -13.23
CA ASN A 158 -12.56 -18.64 -13.14
C ASN A 158 -13.21 -18.39 -14.51
N LYS A 159 -12.72 -19.01 -15.59
CA LYS A 159 -13.36 -18.87 -16.92
C LYS A 159 -14.81 -19.39 -16.94
N GLU A 160 -15.18 -20.27 -16.01
CA GLU A 160 -16.47 -20.97 -15.97
C GLU A 160 -17.30 -20.65 -14.71
N GLU A 161 -16.74 -19.98 -13.71
CA GLU A 161 -17.38 -19.75 -12.40
C GLU A 161 -17.83 -18.28 -12.27
N TYR A 162 -19.15 -18.05 -12.23
CA TYR A 162 -19.76 -16.72 -12.16
C TYR A 162 -19.85 -16.14 -10.73
N GLU A 163 -19.44 -16.89 -9.72
CA GLU A 163 -19.53 -16.47 -8.31
C GLU A 163 -18.16 -16.30 -7.67
N ILE A 164 -17.90 -15.12 -7.11
CA ILE A 164 -16.67 -14.83 -6.36
C ILE A 164 -16.90 -15.15 -4.89
N LYS A 165 -16.13 -16.09 -4.34
CA LYS A 165 -16.13 -16.36 -2.90
C LYS A 165 -15.83 -15.07 -2.11
N PRO A 166 -16.64 -14.74 -1.09
CA PRO A 166 -16.42 -13.53 -0.30
C PRO A 166 -15.08 -13.59 0.44
N LEU A 167 -14.51 -12.42 0.70
CA LEU A 167 -13.28 -12.29 1.49
C LEU A 167 -13.54 -12.77 2.93
N ARG A 168 -12.56 -13.46 3.50
CA ARG A 168 -12.61 -13.86 4.91
C ARG A 168 -12.13 -12.71 5.78
N PHE A 169 -13.01 -12.25 6.66
CA PHE A 169 -12.74 -11.18 7.62
C PHE A 169 -12.62 -11.74 9.04
N LEU A 170 -11.86 -11.05 9.88
CA LEU A 170 -11.75 -11.32 11.31
C LEU A 170 -13.06 -10.96 12.04
N SER A 171 -13.40 -11.70 13.10
CA SER A 171 -14.60 -11.44 13.90
C SER A 171 -14.61 -10.03 14.48
N TYR A 172 -15.80 -9.43 14.62
CA TYR A 172 -15.97 -8.07 15.17
C TYR A 172 -15.32 -7.93 16.57
N LYS A 173 -15.68 -8.79 17.53
CA LYS A 173 -14.99 -8.88 18.83
C LYS A 173 -14.15 -10.16 18.87
N PRO A 174 -12.93 -10.14 19.44
CA PRO A 174 -12.24 -8.99 20.06
C PRO A 174 -11.39 -8.15 19.07
N TYR A 175 -11.14 -8.67 17.86
CA TYR A 175 -10.11 -8.14 16.95
C TYR A 175 -10.27 -6.68 16.56
N ARG A 176 -11.50 -6.21 16.36
CA ARG A 176 -11.72 -4.81 15.99
C ARG A 176 -11.38 -3.84 17.11
N ILE A 177 -11.83 -4.16 18.33
CA ILE A 177 -11.60 -3.30 19.49
C ILE A 177 -10.09 -3.23 19.75
N LEU A 178 -9.41 -4.38 19.72
CA LEU A 178 -7.95 -4.46 19.83
C LEU A 178 -7.26 -3.65 18.73
N GLY A 179 -7.67 -3.83 17.47
CA GLY A 179 -7.10 -3.10 16.34
C GLY A 179 -7.23 -1.59 16.48
N ILE A 180 -8.38 -1.09 16.93
CA ILE A 180 -8.60 0.35 17.16
C ILE A 180 -7.71 0.85 18.30
N ILE A 181 -7.75 0.21 19.48
CA ILE A 181 -7.00 0.66 20.65
C ILE A 181 -5.50 0.66 20.36
N LEU A 182 -4.98 -0.42 19.78
CA LEU A 182 -3.57 -0.54 19.47
C LEU A 182 -3.14 0.44 18.37
N SER A 183 -3.95 0.62 17.30
CA SER A 183 -3.60 1.55 16.22
C SER A 183 -3.57 2.99 16.72
N VAL A 184 -4.61 3.42 17.46
CA VAL A 184 -4.71 4.77 17.99
C VAL A 184 -3.61 5.01 19.03
N GLY A 185 -3.39 4.06 19.94
CA GLY A 185 -2.36 4.17 20.98
C GLY A 185 -0.93 4.24 20.42
N LEU A 186 -0.62 3.44 19.39
CA LEU A 186 0.69 3.51 18.73
C LEU A 186 0.84 4.80 17.94
N PHE A 187 -0.19 5.24 17.22
CA PHE A 187 -0.13 6.47 16.45
C PHE A 187 0.06 7.70 17.35
N THR A 188 -0.67 7.80 18.46
CA THR A 188 -0.50 8.89 19.43
C THR A 188 0.85 8.82 20.13
N GLY A 189 1.30 7.62 20.50
CA GLY A 189 2.63 7.40 21.07
C GLY A 189 3.76 7.86 20.15
N LEU A 190 3.67 7.58 18.84
CA LEU A 190 4.64 8.05 17.85
C LEU A 190 4.64 9.57 17.73
N ILE A 191 3.47 10.24 17.74
CA ILE A 191 3.40 11.71 17.69
C ILE A 191 4.07 12.32 18.92
N ILE A 192 3.78 11.80 20.11
CA ILE A 192 4.37 12.29 21.37
C ILE A 192 5.88 12.08 21.37
N ALA A 193 6.35 10.90 20.92
CA ALA A 193 7.78 10.60 20.86
C ALA A 193 8.52 11.55 19.90
N ASN A 194 7.94 11.87 18.74
CA ASN A 194 8.50 12.84 17.81
C ASN A 194 8.54 14.25 18.41
N LEU A 195 7.45 14.69 19.08
CA LEU A 195 7.39 16.01 19.70
C LEU A 195 8.36 16.16 20.89
N ALA A 196 8.60 15.07 21.62
CA ALA A 196 9.54 15.02 22.73
C ALA A 196 11.01 14.90 22.29
N GLY A 197 11.31 14.86 20.99
CA GLY A 197 12.67 14.76 20.46
C GLY A 197 13.36 13.44 20.79
N VAL A 198 12.61 12.34 20.89
CA VAL A 198 13.17 11.00 21.13
C VAL A 198 13.99 10.56 19.92
N ASP A 199 15.17 9.98 20.16
CA ASP A 199 16.11 9.52 19.12
C ASP A 199 15.44 8.73 18.00
N GLU A 200 15.87 8.97 16.75
CA GLU A 200 15.36 8.32 15.53
C GLU A 200 15.44 6.78 15.60
N ASN A 201 16.44 6.23 16.30
CA ASN A 201 16.60 4.78 16.49
C ASN A 201 15.47 4.15 17.34
N LYS A 202 14.76 4.94 18.14
CA LYS A 202 13.59 4.49 18.93
C LYS A 202 12.27 4.60 18.15
N LEU A 203 12.28 5.19 16.94
CA LEU A 203 11.12 5.15 16.02
C LEU A 203 10.92 3.77 15.35
N SER A 204 11.68 2.75 15.73
CA SER A 204 11.50 1.36 15.25
C SER A 204 10.06 0.83 15.41
N VAL A 205 9.30 1.36 16.38
CA VAL A 205 7.89 1.02 16.58
C VAL A 205 7.01 1.47 15.40
N ALA A 206 7.43 2.45 14.60
CA ALA A 206 6.70 2.91 13.41
C ALA A 206 6.53 1.79 12.36
N TYR A 207 7.52 0.88 12.25
CA TYR A 207 7.46 -0.28 11.38
C TYR A 207 6.34 -1.28 11.79
N LEU A 208 5.93 -1.29 13.06
CA LEU A 208 4.83 -2.15 13.54
C LEU A 208 3.44 -1.57 13.23
N LEU A 209 3.35 -0.25 13.01
CA LEU A 209 2.09 0.47 12.81
C LEU A 209 1.19 -0.14 11.72
N PRO A 210 1.66 -0.39 10.47
CA PRO A 210 0.79 -0.97 9.45
C PRO A 210 0.24 -2.35 9.84
N LEU A 211 1.01 -3.16 10.55
CA LEU A 211 0.58 -4.50 10.99
C LEU A 211 -0.58 -4.43 11.97
N VAL A 212 -0.51 -3.47 12.90
CA VAL A 212 -1.57 -3.24 13.88
C VAL A 212 -2.83 -2.67 13.21
N MET A 213 -2.66 -1.75 12.26
CA MET A 213 -3.78 -1.18 11.51
C MET A 213 -4.52 -2.24 10.68
N LEU A 214 -3.86 -3.30 10.22
CA LEU A 214 -4.52 -4.38 9.48
C LEU A 214 -5.53 -5.15 10.32
N LEU A 215 -5.29 -5.32 11.62
CA LEU A 215 -6.28 -5.93 12.51
C LEU A 215 -7.59 -5.15 12.48
N TRP A 216 -7.51 -3.82 12.40
CA TRP A 216 -8.68 -2.96 12.24
C TRP A 216 -9.25 -3.07 10.82
N VAL A 217 -8.44 -2.91 9.78
CA VAL A 217 -8.87 -2.96 8.36
C VAL A 217 -9.63 -4.26 8.03
N TYR A 218 -9.13 -5.41 8.49
CA TYR A 218 -9.67 -6.73 8.16
C TYR A 218 -10.67 -7.28 9.18
N SER A 219 -11.10 -6.46 10.14
CA SER A 219 -12.18 -6.81 11.07
C SER A 219 -13.57 -6.49 10.51
N LYS A 220 -14.54 -7.38 10.77
CA LYS A 220 -15.95 -7.20 10.36
C LYS A 220 -16.63 -6.00 11.05
N GLU A 221 -17.62 -5.45 10.36
CA GLU A 221 -18.68 -4.66 10.97
C GLU A 221 -19.60 -5.54 11.83
N LYS A 222 -20.39 -4.91 12.72
CA LYS A 222 -21.40 -5.62 13.52
C LYS A 222 -22.38 -6.39 12.61
N GLU A 223 -22.79 -5.74 11.54
CA GLU A 223 -23.56 -6.29 10.44
C GLU A 223 -22.72 -6.09 9.19
N GLU A 224 -22.35 -7.19 8.53
CA GLU A 224 -21.52 -7.18 7.32
C GLU A 224 -22.33 -7.85 6.20
N ASP A 225 -22.84 -7.04 5.28
CA ASP A 225 -23.57 -7.47 4.10
C ASP A 225 -22.70 -7.35 2.83
N GLU A 226 -23.26 -7.72 1.67
CA GLU A 226 -22.55 -7.61 0.39
C GLU A 226 -22.24 -6.15 0.01
N TYR A 227 -23.09 -5.22 0.43
CA TYR A 227 -22.94 -3.81 0.11
C TYR A 227 -21.75 -3.20 0.86
N ILE A 228 -21.61 -3.46 2.16
CA ILE A 228 -20.45 -3.05 2.98
C ILE A 228 -19.15 -3.64 2.42
N ASN A 229 -19.16 -4.92 2.03
CA ASN A 229 -18.02 -5.53 1.38
C ASN A 229 -17.63 -4.77 0.10
N THR A 230 -18.60 -4.38 -0.72
CA THR A 230 -18.36 -3.57 -1.93
C THR A 230 -17.82 -2.17 -1.60
N ILE A 231 -18.24 -1.55 -0.50
CA ILE A 231 -17.69 -0.28 -0.02
C ILE A 231 -16.22 -0.44 0.38
N ARG A 232 -15.86 -1.51 1.10
CA ARG A 232 -14.47 -1.82 1.46
C ARG A 232 -13.60 -1.95 0.22
N LEU A 233 -14.04 -2.75 -0.75
CA LEU A 233 -13.31 -2.95 -2.01
C LEU A 233 -13.05 -1.62 -2.74
N ASN A 234 -14.06 -0.77 -2.85
CA ASN A 234 -13.92 0.55 -3.47
C ASN A 234 -13.06 1.52 -2.63
N ALA A 235 -13.15 1.48 -1.31
CA ALA A 235 -12.32 2.29 -0.41
C ALA A 235 -10.84 1.90 -0.51
N MET A 236 -10.54 0.60 -0.64
CA MET A 236 -9.18 0.10 -0.83
C MET A 236 -8.59 0.56 -2.15
N GLN A 237 -9.38 0.54 -3.23
CA GLN A 237 -8.94 1.08 -4.51
C GLN A 237 -8.53 2.56 -4.41
N ILE A 238 -9.33 3.37 -3.72
CA ILE A 238 -9.01 4.79 -3.51
C ILE A 238 -7.77 4.96 -2.65
N ALA A 239 -7.66 4.19 -1.57
CA ALA A 239 -6.50 4.23 -0.68
C ALA A 239 -5.20 3.96 -1.44
N VAL A 240 -5.21 2.96 -2.32
CA VAL A 240 -4.06 2.59 -3.15
C VAL A 240 -3.73 3.70 -4.15
N TYR A 241 -4.71 4.26 -4.86
CA TYR A 241 -4.45 5.37 -5.79
C TYR A 241 -3.88 6.61 -5.09
N VAL A 242 -4.46 7.01 -3.96
CA VAL A 242 -4.00 8.17 -3.21
C VAL A 242 -2.62 7.92 -2.60
N ASN A 243 -2.37 6.73 -2.06
CA ASN A 243 -1.04 6.35 -1.55
C ASN A 243 0.05 6.50 -2.60
N TYR A 244 -0.19 5.95 -3.79
CA TYR A 244 0.81 6.01 -4.87
C TYR A 244 0.93 7.40 -5.48
N ALA A 245 -0.13 8.22 -5.50
CA ALA A 245 -0.02 9.62 -5.87
C ALA A 245 0.86 10.40 -4.88
N ILE A 246 0.66 10.21 -3.58
CA ILE A 246 1.51 10.81 -2.53
C ILE A 246 2.96 10.34 -2.66
N LEU A 247 3.18 9.04 -2.88
CA LEU A 247 4.52 8.48 -3.07
C LEU A 247 5.23 9.11 -4.27
N LEU A 248 4.57 9.18 -5.43
CA LEU A 248 5.15 9.74 -6.65
C LEU A 248 5.45 11.24 -6.52
N ILE A 249 4.58 12.00 -5.84
CA ILE A 249 4.85 13.42 -5.54
C ILE A 249 6.03 13.54 -4.58
N GLY A 250 6.04 12.76 -3.50
CA GLY A 250 7.11 12.74 -2.51
C GLY A 250 8.48 12.39 -3.11
N ASN A 251 8.50 11.47 -4.08
CA ASN A 251 9.68 11.04 -4.82
C ASN A 251 10.41 12.19 -5.55
N PHE A 252 9.69 13.23 -6.00
CA PHE A 252 10.33 14.40 -6.64
C PHE A 252 10.40 15.63 -5.71
N ALA A 253 9.68 15.62 -4.59
CA ALA A 253 9.58 16.77 -3.70
C ALA A 253 10.56 16.72 -2.53
N VAL A 254 10.99 15.53 -2.11
CA VAL A 254 11.77 15.33 -0.88
C VAL A 254 13.08 14.59 -1.19
N TYR A 255 14.21 15.12 -0.70
CA TYR A 255 15.55 14.60 -0.97
C TYR A 255 16.31 14.30 0.33
N GLY A 256 17.35 13.47 0.21
CA GLY A 256 18.22 13.09 1.32
C GLY A 256 17.49 12.34 2.44
N LEU A 257 17.85 12.61 3.70
CA LEU A 257 17.26 11.97 4.88
C LEU A 257 15.74 12.18 5.00
N GLY A 258 15.22 13.28 4.45
CA GLY A 258 13.77 13.53 4.42
C GLY A 258 12.99 12.45 3.66
N PHE A 259 13.58 11.87 2.60
CA PHE A 259 12.92 10.85 1.80
C PHE A 259 12.76 9.53 2.57
N LEU A 260 13.68 9.22 3.49
CA LEU A 260 13.57 8.03 4.35
C LEU A 260 12.31 8.10 5.22
N TYR A 261 11.98 9.28 5.74
CA TYR A 261 10.73 9.49 6.46
C TYR A 261 9.51 9.23 5.57
N VAL A 262 9.52 9.72 4.33
CA VAL A 262 8.44 9.46 3.35
C VAL A 262 8.24 7.96 3.14
N LEU A 263 9.31 7.19 3.02
CA LEU A 263 9.26 5.73 2.88
C LEU A 263 8.63 5.05 4.09
N VAL A 264 9.07 5.41 5.31
CA VAL A 264 8.52 4.84 6.56
C VAL A 264 7.04 5.18 6.72
N PHE A 265 6.63 6.42 6.47
CA PHE A 265 5.22 6.82 6.51
C PHE A 265 4.39 6.13 5.42
N ASN A 266 4.98 5.84 4.25
CA ASN A 266 4.29 5.15 3.16
C ASN A 266 3.76 3.77 3.59
N LEU A 267 4.49 3.06 4.45
CA LEU A 267 4.09 1.75 4.96
C LEU A 267 2.69 1.77 5.62
N ALA A 268 2.38 2.81 6.39
CA ALA A 268 1.10 2.96 7.08
C ALA A 268 0.04 3.73 6.26
N THR A 269 0.41 4.30 5.12
CA THR A 269 -0.44 5.23 4.38
C THR A 269 -1.63 4.52 3.73
N ILE A 270 -1.47 3.32 3.14
CA ILE A 270 -2.60 2.56 2.57
C ILE A 270 -3.64 2.19 3.64
N PRO A 271 -3.28 1.53 4.77
CA PRO A 271 -4.23 1.27 5.85
C PRO A 271 -4.90 2.54 6.38
N THR A 272 -4.14 3.63 6.53
CA THR A 272 -4.65 4.91 7.04
C THR A 272 -5.72 5.50 6.13
N ILE A 273 -5.41 5.68 4.85
CA ILE A 273 -6.35 6.26 3.89
C ILE A 273 -7.57 5.34 3.73
N PHE A 274 -7.37 4.02 3.71
CA PHE A 274 -8.48 3.06 3.67
C PHE A 274 -9.45 3.29 4.83
N LEU A 275 -8.95 3.36 6.06
CA LEU A 275 -9.79 3.51 7.25
C LEU A 275 -10.57 4.83 7.20
N ILE A 276 -9.93 5.93 6.79
CA ILE A 276 -10.58 7.24 6.63
C ILE A 276 -11.70 7.15 5.59
N VAL A 277 -11.40 6.67 4.38
CA VAL A 277 -12.36 6.60 3.27
C VAL A 277 -13.51 5.65 3.58
N PHE A 278 -13.22 4.49 4.18
CA PHE A 278 -14.21 3.49 4.54
C PHE A 278 -15.21 4.02 5.59
N HIS A 279 -14.72 4.58 6.69
CA HIS A 279 -15.58 5.10 7.76
C HIS A 279 -16.37 6.33 7.31
N TYR A 280 -15.77 7.21 6.50
CA TYR A 280 -16.49 8.36 5.92
C TYR A 280 -17.67 7.89 5.06
N ARG A 281 -17.46 6.90 4.18
CA ARG A 281 -18.53 6.34 3.34
C ARG A 281 -19.62 5.68 4.16
N LEU A 282 -19.24 4.92 5.19
CA LEU A 282 -20.19 4.25 6.08
C LEU A 282 -21.04 5.26 6.87
N TYR A 283 -20.42 6.35 7.35
CA TYR A 283 -21.13 7.44 8.02
C TYR A 283 -22.17 8.09 7.11
N LYS A 284 -21.77 8.43 5.87
CA LYS A 284 -22.67 9.04 4.89
C LYS A 284 -23.90 8.18 4.60
N ILE A 285 -23.71 6.87 4.43
CA ILE A 285 -24.82 5.93 4.17
C ILE A 285 -25.78 5.86 5.36
N ARG A 286 -25.25 5.77 6.58
CA ARG A 286 -26.10 5.75 7.79
C ARG A 286 -26.93 7.01 7.94
N GLN A 287 -26.41 8.17 7.51
CA GLN A 287 -27.19 9.40 7.47
C GLN A 287 -28.34 9.30 6.46
N GLU A 288 -28.06 8.88 5.22
CA GLU A 288 -29.06 8.72 4.17
C GLU A 288 -30.19 7.74 4.58
N ASP A 289 -29.84 6.62 5.24
CA ASP A 289 -30.82 5.66 5.75
C ASP A 289 -31.67 6.23 6.90
N SER A 290 -31.04 7.02 7.78
CA SER A 290 -31.76 7.70 8.88
C SER A 290 -32.72 8.77 8.37
N GLU A 291 -32.34 9.51 7.32
CA GLU A 291 -33.19 10.51 6.65
C GLU A 291 -34.37 9.85 5.94
N ARG A 292 -34.13 8.76 5.19
CA ARG A 292 -35.20 7.98 4.54
C ARG A 292 -36.19 7.43 5.54
N SER A 293 -35.71 6.90 6.67
CA SER A 293 -36.56 6.37 7.72
C SER A 293 -37.46 7.45 8.33
N ARG A 294 -36.93 8.66 8.55
CA ARG A 294 -37.71 9.82 9.03
C ARG A 294 -38.76 10.29 8.02
N LEU A 295 -38.42 10.32 6.73
CA LEU A 295 -39.37 10.69 5.67
C LEU A 295 -40.54 9.71 5.58
N ASN A 296 -40.28 8.41 5.70
CA ASN A 296 -41.33 7.39 5.66
C ASN A 296 -42.26 7.46 6.89
N LEU A 297 -41.73 7.82 8.06
CA LEU A 297 -42.53 8.04 9.28
C LEU A 297 -43.45 9.27 9.20
N ASN A 298 -43.06 10.30 8.45
CA ASN A 298 -43.87 11.51 8.26
C ASN A 298 -44.96 11.36 7.18
N LEU A 299 -44.96 10.26 6.43
CA LEU A 299 -45.93 9.95 5.37
C LEU A 299 -47.04 8.97 5.83
N LEU A 300 -46.96 8.47 7.07
CA LEU A 300 -47.95 7.59 7.73
C LEU A 300 -48.75 8.40 8.76
#